data_AF-A0A124F8L5-F1
#
_entry.id   AF-A0A124F8L5-F1
#
_cell.length_a   1.000
_cell.length_b   1.000
_cell.length_c   1.000
_cell.angle_alpha   90.00
_cell.angle_beta   90.00
_cell.angle_gamma   90.00
#
_symmetry.space_group_name_H-M   'P 1'
#
loop_
_entity.id
_entity.type
_entity.pdbx_description
1 polymer ?
#
loop_
_entity_poly.entity_id
_entity_poly.type
_entity_poly.pdbx_seq_one_letter_code
_entity_poly.pdbx_strand_id
1 'polypeptide(L)'
;MTENIDKVAARLGFNMCDIYNVLCNTLKEAVESFDNYSSFKASEKIFVDKLKEKVPTEDDSGFLESIFDRLILEEIKRKRDKEKEFVDLKKKLPEFDAKEFERVTTKALGILIEDGLFAYVVWLESEGKHIHKLIILSSLKLLIKINLISSSQNLREAVLNEISSSIQKTLFARQALERMLVYARYRAKSLG
;
A
#
# COMPACT_ATOMS: atom_id res chain seq x y z
N MET A 1 2.49 12.72 22.29
CA MET A 1 1.74 11.58 22.88
C MET A 1 1.90 10.42 21.91
N THR A 2 2.69 9.41 22.26
CA THR A 2 3.00 8.30 21.33
C THR A 2 1.72 7.46 21.17
N GLU A 3 1.16 7.46 19.96
CA GLU A 3 -0.05 6.69 19.63
C GLU A 3 0.19 5.20 19.93
N ASN A 4 -0.77 4.51 20.54
CA ASN A 4 -0.60 3.10 20.93
C ASN A 4 -0.36 2.24 19.66
N ILE A 5 0.72 1.46 19.64
CA ILE A 5 1.13 0.65 18.49
C ILE A 5 0.03 -0.29 17.98
N ASP A 6 -0.75 -0.91 18.86
CA ASP A 6 -1.86 -1.79 18.45
C ASP A 6 -2.93 -1.02 17.70
N LYS A 7 -3.25 0.20 18.16
CA LYS A 7 -4.21 1.08 17.48
C LYS A 7 -3.70 1.50 16.10
N VAL A 8 -2.41 1.87 16.00
CA VAL A 8 -1.80 2.26 14.71
C VAL A 8 -1.76 1.09 13.75
N ALA A 9 -1.31 -0.08 14.21
CA ALA A 9 -1.24 -1.31 13.43
C ALA A 9 -2.64 -1.77 12.97
N ALA A 10 -3.65 -1.70 13.85
CA ALA A 10 -5.03 -2.02 13.50
C ALA A 10 -5.57 -1.07 12.44
N ARG A 11 -5.46 0.24 12.65
CA ARG A 11 -5.90 1.25 11.67
C ARG A 11 -5.25 1.02 10.31
N LEU A 12 -3.92 0.90 10.26
CA LEU A 12 -3.22 0.70 8.98
C LEU A 12 -3.52 -0.65 8.34
N GLY A 13 -3.68 -1.72 9.13
CA GLY A 13 -4.06 -3.04 8.63
C GLY A 13 -5.42 -3.02 7.95
N PHE A 14 -6.42 -2.37 8.57
CA PHE A 14 -7.76 -2.21 7.99
C PHE A 14 -7.73 -1.30 6.77
N ASN A 15 -7.11 -0.14 6.91
CA ASN A 15 -7.06 0.88 5.86
C ASN A 15 -6.35 0.39 4.60
N MET A 16 -5.39 -0.53 4.73
CA MET A 16 -4.77 -1.17 3.57
C MET A 16 -5.83 -1.83 2.65
N CYS A 17 -6.78 -2.57 3.21
CA CYS A 17 -7.87 -3.19 2.44
C CYS A 17 -8.85 -2.13 1.95
N ASP A 18 -9.31 -1.27 2.87
CA ASP A 18 -10.41 -0.35 2.61
C ASP A 18 -10.04 0.72 1.59
N ILE A 19 -8.85 1.33 1.73
CA ILE A 19 -8.36 2.34 0.79
C ILE A 19 -8.08 1.72 -0.58
N TYR A 20 -7.52 0.51 -0.63
CA TYR A 20 -7.27 -0.15 -1.91
C TYR A 20 -8.57 -0.51 -2.62
N ASN A 21 -9.59 -0.94 -1.89
CA ASN A 21 -10.93 -1.16 -2.43
C ASN A 21 -11.56 0.14 -2.96
N VAL A 22 -11.51 1.22 -2.18
CA VAL A 22 -11.98 2.56 -2.60
C VAL A 22 -11.27 3.02 -3.87
N LEU A 23 -9.95 2.84 -3.94
CA LEU A 23 -9.14 3.20 -5.10
C LEU A 23 -9.57 2.40 -6.34
N CYS A 24 -9.66 1.07 -6.24
CA CYS A 24 -10.02 0.22 -7.38
C CYS A 24 -11.41 0.56 -7.93
N ASN A 25 -12.41 0.70 -7.06
CA ASN A 25 -13.78 1.01 -7.48
C ASN A 25 -13.86 2.40 -8.13
N THR A 26 -13.21 3.40 -7.53
CA THR A 26 -13.25 4.77 -8.05
C THR A 26 -12.45 4.91 -9.34
N LEU A 27 -11.33 4.19 -9.49
CA LEU A 27 -10.59 4.11 -10.75
C LEU A 27 -11.47 3.49 -11.85
N LYS A 28 -12.20 2.42 -11.55
CA LYS A 28 -13.11 1.77 -12.51
C LYS A 28 -14.19 2.72 -13.00
N GLU A 29 -14.83 3.45 -12.09
CA GLU A 29 -15.83 4.47 -12.42
C GLU A 29 -15.25 5.62 -13.26
N ALA A 30 -14.07 6.12 -12.91
CA ALA A 30 -13.53 7.35 -13.50
C ALA A 30 -12.77 7.12 -14.80
N VAL A 31 -12.00 6.03 -14.90
CA VAL A 31 -11.13 5.78 -16.05
C VAL A 31 -11.94 5.49 -17.33
N GLU A 32 -13.16 4.99 -17.21
CA GLU A 32 -14.11 4.85 -18.32
C GLU A 32 -14.51 6.21 -18.92
N SER A 33 -14.48 7.29 -18.13
CA SER A 33 -14.92 8.63 -18.56
C SER A 33 -13.85 9.46 -19.28
N PHE A 34 -12.59 9.01 -19.28
CA PHE A 34 -11.48 9.74 -19.90
C PHE A 34 -11.05 9.04 -21.17
N ASP A 35 -10.89 9.74 -22.29
CA ASP A 35 -10.49 9.11 -23.56
C ASP A 35 -9.01 8.70 -23.57
N ASN A 36 -8.14 9.56 -23.04
CA ASN A 36 -6.68 9.48 -23.15
C ASN A 36 -5.97 9.98 -21.88
N TYR A 37 -4.67 9.72 -21.77
CA TYR A 37 -3.88 10.09 -20.60
C TYR A 37 -3.89 11.61 -20.37
N SER A 38 -3.83 12.39 -21.44
CA SER A 38 -3.85 13.86 -21.35
C SER A 38 -5.12 14.40 -20.69
N SER A 39 -6.29 13.83 -21.03
CA SER A 39 -7.59 14.18 -20.42
C SER A 39 -7.69 13.75 -18.94
N PHE A 40 -7.17 12.57 -18.62
CA PHE A 40 -7.07 12.08 -17.25
C PHE A 40 -6.17 12.99 -16.41
N LYS A 41 -4.98 13.33 -16.92
CA LYS A 41 -4.02 14.20 -16.24
C LYS A 41 -4.58 15.60 -15.98
N ALA A 42 -5.34 16.16 -16.93
CA ALA A 42 -6.01 17.44 -16.73
C ALA A 42 -7.05 17.41 -15.59
N SER A 43 -7.63 16.24 -15.35
CA SER A 43 -8.66 16.01 -14.33
C SER A 43 -8.12 15.30 -13.08
N GLU A 44 -6.81 15.05 -12.99
CA GLU A 44 -6.16 14.27 -11.94
C GLU A 44 -6.48 14.82 -10.55
N LYS A 45 -6.41 16.14 -10.39
CA LYS A 45 -6.74 16.80 -9.12
C LYS A 45 -8.19 16.55 -8.71
N ILE A 46 -9.13 16.71 -9.63
CA ILE A 46 -10.57 16.47 -9.37
C ILE A 46 -10.81 15.01 -9.00
N PHE A 47 -10.11 14.09 -9.66
CA PHE A 47 -10.19 12.67 -9.36
C PHE A 47 -9.65 12.33 -7.96
N VAL A 48 -8.50 12.89 -7.60
CA VAL A 48 -7.91 12.74 -6.26
C VAL A 48 -8.84 13.33 -5.18
N ASP A 49 -9.43 14.49 -5.42
CA ASP A 49 -10.37 15.10 -4.48
C ASP A 49 -11.60 14.20 -4.25
N LYS A 50 -12.16 13.59 -5.31
CA LYS A 50 -13.24 12.58 -5.19
C LYS A 50 -12.82 11.34 -4.39
N LEU A 51 -11.57 10.91 -4.51
CA LEU A 51 -11.07 9.79 -3.71
C LEU A 51 -10.99 10.13 -2.22
N LYS A 52 -10.54 11.35 -1.90
CA LYS A 52 -10.42 11.84 -0.52
C LYS A 52 -11.76 11.92 0.20
N GLU A 53 -12.84 12.28 -0.52
CA GLU A 53 -14.19 12.31 0.04
C GLU A 53 -14.69 10.92 0.49
N LYS A 54 -14.13 9.84 -0.07
CA LYS A 54 -14.52 8.46 0.23
C LYS A 54 -13.71 7.84 1.39
N VAL A 55 -12.77 8.57 1.99
CA VAL A 55 -11.97 8.10 3.14
C VAL A 55 -12.20 8.95 4.39
N PRO A 56 -12.19 8.34 5.59
CA PRO A 56 -12.75 8.98 6.78
C PRO A 56 -11.85 10.05 7.42
N THR A 57 -10.53 10.04 7.14
CA THR A 57 -9.57 10.93 7.80
C THR A 57 -8.59 11.56 6.82
N GLU A 58 -7.96 12.67 7.24
CA GLU A 58 -6.90 13.34 6.48
C GLU A 58 -5.64 12.45 6.35
N ASP A 59 -5.30 11.67 7.38
CA ASP A 59 -4.20 10.70 7.33
C ASP A 59 -4.46 9.58 6.30
N ASP A 60 -5.72 9.22 6.11
CA ASP A 60 -6.15 8.23 5.12
C ASP A 60 -6.17 8.81 3.72
N SER A 61 -6.61 10.06 3.59
CA SER A 61 -6.51 10.85 2.36
C SER A 61 -5.07 10.92 1.85
N GLY A 62 -4.13 11.33 2.71
CA GLY A 62 -2.71 11.42 2.31
C GLY A 62 -2.08 10.07 1.98
N PHE A 63 -2.54 8.99 2.63
CA PHE A 63 -2.06 7.64 2.30
C PHE A 63 -2.66 7.11 1.00
N LEU A 64 -3.93 7.35 0.76
CA LEU A 64 -4.57 7.06 -0.51
C LEU A 64 -3.84 7.76 -1.66
N GLU A 65 -3.51 9.04 -1.52
CA GLU A 65 -2.73 9.77 -2.53
C GLU A 65 -1.39 9.08 -2.79
N SER A 66 -0.66 8.72 -1.73
CA SER A 66 0.62 8.00 -1.88
C SER A 66 0.46 6.65 -2.58
N ILE A 67 -0.64 5.92 -2.34
CA ILE A 67 -0.93 4.66 -3.01
C ILE A 67 -1.23 4.92 -4.48
N PHE A 68 -2.10 5.89 -4.78
CA PHE A 68 -2.46 6.25 -6.15
C PHE A 68 -1.23 6.67 -6.97
N ASP A 69 -0.39 7.53 -6.41
CA ASP A 69 0.85 7.98 -7.04
C ASP A 69 1.78 6.81 -7.36
N ARG A 70 2.06 5.95 -6.38
CA ARG A 70 3.07 4.89 -6.51
C ARG A 70 2.58 3.64 -7.24
N LEU A 71 1.30 3.30 -7.13
CA LEU A 71 0.74 2.12 -7.78
C LEU A 71 0.25 2.41 -9.19
N ILE A 72 -0.23 3.62 -9.46
CA ILE A 72 -0.89 3.94 -10.73
C ILE A 72 -0.05 4.93 -11.53
N LEU A 73 0.21 6.12 -10.98
CA LEU A 73 0.83 7.18 -11.77
C LEU A 73 2.29 6.91 -12.10
N GLU A 74 3.07 6.35 -11.17
CA GLU A 74 4.48 6.03 -11.42
C GLU A 74 4.66 5.00 -12.53
N GLU A 75 3.76 4.01 -12.65
CA GLU A 75 3.81 3.02 -13.72
C GLU A 75 3.65 3.70 -15.09
N ILE A 76 2.69 4.64 -15.21
CA ILE A 76 2.47 5.43 -16.42
C ILE A 76 3.65 6.39 -16.67
N LYS A 77 4.10 7.12 -15.64
CA LYS A 77 5.14 8.16 -15.76
C LYS A 77 6.49 7.61 -16.20
N ARG A 78 6.85 6.38 -15.82
CA ARG A 78 8.13 5.74 -16.17
C ARG A 78 8.22 5.29 -17.62
N LYS A 79 7.11 5.26 -18.36
CA LYS A 79 7.06 4.78 -19.74
C LYS A 79 7.20 5.92 -20.74
N ARG A 80 7.88 5.64 -21.86
CA ARG A 80 8.10 6.62 -22.94
C ARG A 80 6.80 7.03 -23.62
N ASP A 81 5.89 6.08 -23.79
CA ASP A 81 4.57 6.28 -24.41
C ASP A 81 3.48 6.17 -23.33
N LYS A 82 3.15 7.32 -22.74
CA LYS A 82 2.18 7.42 -21.64
C LYS A 82 0.75 7.16 -22.10
N GLU A 83 0.44 7.53 -23.34
CA GLU A 83 -0.89 7.33 -23.93
C GLU A 83 -1.16 5.84 -24.11
N LYS A 84 -0.19 5.11 -24.67
CA LYS A 84 -0.27 3.66 -24.77
C LYS A 84 -0.41 2.99 -23.40
N GLU A 85 0.39 3.39 -22.42
CA GLU A 85 0.34 2.79 -21.07
C GLU A 85 -1.02 3.06 -20.40
N PHE A 86 -1.60 4.25 -20.58
CA PHE A 86 -2.93 4.55 -20.08
C PHE A 86 -4.01 3.69 -20.74
N VAL A 87 -3.93 3.45 -22.04
CA VAL A 87 -4.82 2.52 -22.74
C VAL A 87 -4.65 1.08 -22.22
N ASP A 88 -3.43 0.66 -21.88
CA ASP A 88 -3.20 -0.66 -21.32
C ASP A 88 -3.67 -0.77 -19.86
N LEU A 89 -3.56 0.31 -19.06
CA LEU A 89 -4.18 0.40 -17.73
C LEU A 89 -5.69 0.23 -17.82
N LYS A 90 -6.36 0.87 -18.79
CA LYS A 90 -7.82 0.67 -19.00
C LYS A 90 -8.20 -0.78 -19.21
N LYS A 91 -7.37 -1.54 -19.94
CA LYS A 91 -7.63 -2.96 -20.23
C LYS A 91 -7.38 -3.86 -19.02
N LYS A 92 -6.57 -3.40 -18.06
CA LYS A 92 -6.13 -4.17 -16.89
C LYS A 92 -6.17 -3.30 -15.64
N LEU A 93 -7.36 -2.77 -15.34
CA LEU A 93 -7.55 -2.02 -14.12
C LEU A 93 -7.30 -2.92 -12.91
N PRO A 94 -6.68 -2.39 -11.84
CA PRO A 94 -6.58 -3.13 -10.59
C PRO A 94 -8.00 -3.40 -10.06
N GLU A 95 -8.22 -4.64 -9.65
CA GLU A 95 -9.46 -5.05 -8.99
C GLU A 95 -9.17 -5.48 -7.56
N PHE A 96 -10.09 -5.16 -6.66
CA PHE A 96 -10.02 -5.60 -5.28
C PHE A 96 -10.61 -7.01 -5.15
N ASP A 97 -9.79 -7.97 -4.75
CA ASP A 97 -10.21 -9.32 -4.39
C ASP A 97 -9.80 -9.59 -2.93
N ALA A 98 -10.81 -9.70 -2.06
CA ALA A 98 -10.62 -9.94 -0.63
C ALA A 98 -9.92 -11.28 -0.34
N LYS A 99 -10.21 -12.34 -1.10
CA LYS A 99 -9.60 -13.66 -0.89
C LYS A 99 -8.14 -13.67 -1.32
N GLU A 100 -7.82 -13.05 -2.45
CA GLU A 100 -6.43 -12.87 -2.87
C GLU A 100 -5.67 -12.00 -1.87
N PHE A 101 -6.29 -10.94 -1.37
CA PHE A 101 -5.72 -10.09 -0.33
C PHE A 101 -5.40 -10.88 0.95
N GLU A 102 -6.34 -11.71 1.43
CA GLU A 102 -6.14 -12.58 2.58
C GLU A 102 -4.98 -13.56 2.33
N ARG A 103 -4.95 -14.20 1.16
CA ARG A 103 -3.92 -15.18 0.78
C ARG A 103 -2.53 -14.55 0.76
N VAL A 104 -2.39 -13.41 0.09
CA VAL A 104 -1.13 -12.67 0.00
C VAL A 104 -0.69 -12.19 1.39
N THR A 105 -1.60 -11.59 2.17
CA THR A 105 -1.31 -11.14 3.54
C THR A 105 -0.89 -12.29 4.46
N THR A 106 -1.54 -13.45 4.35
CA THR A 106 -1.21 -14.65 5.12
C THR A 106 0.19 -15.17 4.78
N LYS A 107 0.54 -15.19 3.50
CA LYS A 107 1.88 -15.59 3.05
C LYS A 107 2.94 -14.58 3.52
N ALA A 108 2.67 -13.28 3.40
CA ALA A 108 3.54 -12.21 3.89
C ALA A 108 3.81 -12.34 5.41
N LEU A 109 2.75 -12.59 6.18
CA LEU A 109 2.82 -12.81 7.62
C LEU A 109 3.64 -14.06 7.96
N GLY A 110 3.44 -15.17 7.24
CA GLY A 110 4.23 -16.40 7.41
C GLY A 110 5.71 -16.15 7.22
N ILE A 111 6.11 -15.54 6.09
CA ILE A 111 7.51 -15.22 5.78
C ILE A 111 8.11 -14.27 6.83
N LEU A 112 7.37 -13.26 7.27
CA LEU A 112 7.83 -12.32 8.31
C LEU A 112 8.12 -13.04 9.64
N ILE A 113 7.28 -14.01 10.01
CA ILE A 113 7.41 -14.76 11.27
C ILE A 113 8.51 -15.82 11.17
N GLU A 114 8.57 -16.56 10.07
CA GLU A 114 9.46 -17.72 9.92
C GLU A 114 10.86 -17.29 9.47
N ASP A 115 10.95 -16.46 8.42
CA ASP A 115 12.21 -16.10 7.76
C ASP A 115 12.71 -14.69 8.12
N GLY A 116 11.85 -13.86 8.71
CA GLY A 116 12.20 -12.53 9.24
C GLY A 116 12.07 -11.39 8.23
N LEU A 117 12.45 -10.18 8.69
CA LEU A 117 12.19 -8.92 7.99
C LEU A 117 12.81 -8.85 6.59
N PHE A 118 14.05 -9.31 6.44
CA PHE A 118 14.74 -9.20 5.15
C PHE A 118 14.09 -10.09 4.08
N ALA A 119 13.79 -11.34 4.43
CA ALA A 119 13.09 -12.28 3.54
C ALA A 119 11.69 -11.77 3.16
N TYR A 120 10.96 -11.22 4.14
CA TYR A 120 9.66 -10.58 3.93
C TYR A 120 9.72 -9.48 2.86
N VAL A 121 10.70 -8.58 2.94
CA VAL A 121 10.84 -7.49 1.96
C VAL A 121 11.24 -8.02 0.58
N VAL A 122 12.24 -8.91 0.52
CA VAL A 122 12.71 -9.48 -0.76
C VAL A 122 11.58 -10.21 -1.48
N TRP A 123 10.77 -10.98 -0.74
CA TRP A 123 9.64 -11.68 -1.32
C TRP A 123 8.58 -10.71 -1.88
N LEU A 124 8.16 -9.71 -1.10
CA LEU A 124 7.19 -8.70 -1.56
C LEU A 124 7.64 -7.98 -2.84
N GLU A 125 8.93 -7.62 -2.90
CA GLU A 125 9.50 -6.95 -4.07
C GLU A 125 9.59 -7.87 -5.29
N SER A 126 9.84 -9.17 -5.09
CA SER A 126 9.94 -10.16 -6.17
C SER A 126 8.61 -10.45 -6.86
N GLU A 127 7.49 -10.37 -6.14
CA GLU A 127 6.16 -10.66 -6.67
C GLU A 127 5.61 -9.50 -7.52
N GLY A 128 5.94 -8.26 -7.17
CA GLY A 128 5.71 -7.08 -8.01
C GLY A 128 4.25 -6.68 -8.29
N LYS A 129 3.25 -7.39 -7.76
CA LYS A 129 1.82 -7.07 -7.94
C LYS A 129 1.36 -5.94 -7.02
N HIS A 130 0.25 -5.29 -7.35
CA HIS A 130 -0.29 -4.15 -6.60
C HIS A 130 -0.48 -4.42 -5.09
N ILE A 131 -1.02 -5.59 -4.70
CA ILE A 131 -1.20 -5.95 -3.28
C ILE A 131 0.14 -6.04 -2.54
N HIS A 132 1.19 -6.56 -3.17
CA HIS A 132 2.52 -6.67 -2.55
C HIS A 132 3.15 -5.29 -2.38
N LYS A 133 3.04 -4.44 -3.41
CA LYS A 133 3.48 -3.04 -3.34
C LYS A 133 2.72 -2.28 -2.25
N LEU A 134 1.41 -2.48 -2.14
CA LEU A 134 0.58 -1.89 -1.11
C LEU A 134 1.04 -2.29 0.30
N ILE A 135 1.33 -3.58 0.52
CA ILE A 135 1.89 -4.07 1.79
C ILE A 135 3.24 -3.37 2.09
N ILE A 136 4.10 -3.16 1.09
CA ILE A 136 5.35 -2.40 1.24
C ILE A 136 5.06 -0.96 1.71
N LEU A 137 4.13 -0.26 1.05
CA LEU A 137 3.77 1.12 1.40
C LEU A 137 3.18 1.23 2.81
N SER A 138 2.28 0.31 3.18
CA SER A 138 1.73 0.24 4.53
C SER A 138 2.80 -0.04 5.59
N SER A 139 3.75 -0.92 5.27
CA SER A 139 4.87 -1.23 6.16
C SER A 139 5.72 0.01 6.41
N LEU A 140 6.08 0.76 5.37
CA LEU A 140 6.80 2.03 5.50
C LEU A 140 5.99 3.04 6.32
N LYS A 141 4.71 3.23 6.02
CA LYS A 141 3.84 4.17 6.77
C LYS A 141 3.77 3.81 8.25
N LEU A 142 3.65 2.52 8.59
CA LEU A 142 3.65 2.07 9.99
C LEU A 142 4.99 2.39 10.68
N LEU A 143 6.10 2.00 10.06
CA LEU A 143 7.44 2.16 10.63
C LEU A 143 7.80 3.64 10.85
N ILE A 144 7.37 4.53 9.96
CA ILE A 144 7.49 5.98 10.13
C ILE A 144 6.60 6.45 11.29
N LYS A 145 5.32 6.05 11.34
CA LYS A 145 4.41 6.48 12.42
C LYS A 145 4.86 6.09 13.82
N ILE A 146 5.55 4.96 13.96
CA ILE A 146 6.09 4.50 15.25
C ILE A 146 7.54 4.97 15.48
N ASN A 147 8.05 5.89 14.65
CA ASN A 147 9.39 6.47 14.73
C ASN A 147 10.52 5.44 14.73
N LEU A 148 10.33 4.31 14.04
CA LEU A 148 11.39 3.31 13.85
C LEU A 148 12.33 3.70 12.71
N ILE A 149 11.79 4.41 11.72
CA ILE A 149 12.52 4.96 10.58
C ILE A 149 12.12 6.42 10.38
N SER A 150 13.04 7.20 9.84
CA SER A 150 12.91 8.66 9.73
C SER A 150 12.04 9.08 8.54
N SER A 151 12.41 8.64 7.34
CA SER A 151 11.66 8.88 6.11
C SER A 151 12.27 8.10 4.94
N SER A 152 12.05 6.78 4.90
CA SER A 152 12.48 5.98 3.75
C SER A 152 11.38 5.88 2.69
N GLN A 153 11.76 6.02 1.42
CA GLN A 153 10.88 5.66 0.30
C GLN A 153 10.95 4.17 -0.04
N ASN A 154 11.98 3.46 0.43
CA ASN A 154 12.29 2.08 0.11
C ASN A 154 12.38 1.23 1.39
N LEU A 155 11.53 0.20 1.48
CA LEU A 155 11.44 -0.64 2.67
C LEU A 155 12.71 -1.49 2.87
N ARG A 156 13.35 -1.96 1.81
CA ARG A 156 14.60 -2.73 1.89
C ARG A 156 15.72 -1.89 2.48
N GLU A 157 15.89 -0.67 1.99
CA GLU A 157 16.90 0.26 2.51
C GLU A 157 16.63 0.60 3.98
N ALA A 158 15.36 0.84 4.34
CA ALA A 158 14.96 1.08 5.72
C ALA A 158 15.32 -0.11 6.63
N VAL A 159 15.06 -1.33 6.16
CA VAL A 159 15.38 -2.57 6.87
C VAL A 159 16.89 -2.71 7.08
N LEU A 160 17.70 -2.50 6.03
CA LEU A 160 19.15 -2.71 6.07
C LEU A 160 19.94 -1.60 6.79
N ASN A 161 19.49 -0.34 6.67
CA ASN A 161 20.28 0.80 7.11
C ASN A 161 19.80 1.34 8.47
N GLU A 162 18.49 1.34 8.72
CA GLU A 162 17.91 1.94 9.93
C GLU A 162 17.52 0.88 10.97
N ILE A 163 16.87 -0.21 10.54
CA ILE A 163 16.28 -1.21 11.43
C ILE A 163 17.31 -2.24 11.89
N SER A 164 18.07 -2.84 10.98
CA SER A 164 19.07 -3.87 11.33
C SER A 164 20.29 -3.34 12.08
N SER A 165 20.41 -2.01 12.22
CA SER A 165 21.41 -1.39 13.09
C SER A 165 21.26 -1.77 14.57
N SER A 166 20.08 -2.26 14.98
CA SER A 166 19.78 -2.64 16.36
C SER A 166 18.85 -3.85 16.40
N ILE A 167 19.19 -4.82 17.25
CA ILE A 167 18.34 -5.99 17.52
C ILE A 167 16.98 -5.56 18.08
N GLN A 168 16.94 -4.53 18.94
CA GLN A 168 15.71 -4.02 19.52
C GLN A 168 14.80 -3.41 18.46
N LYS A 169 15.36 -2.60 17.54
CA LYS A 169 14.60 -2.07 16.40
C LYS A 169 14.08 -3.18 15.50
N THR A 170 14.91 -4.18 15.22
CA THR A 170 14.55 -5.35 14.41
C THR A 170 13.38 -6.12 14.99
N LEU A 171 13.44 -6.45 16.29
CA LEU A 171 12.36 -7.15 16.99
C LEU A 171 11.08 -6.31 17.03
N PHE A 172 11.21 -5.01 17.29
CA PHE A 172 10.06 -4.11 17.37
C PHE A 172 9.38 -3.90 16.00
N ALA A 173 10.17 -3.73 14.94
CA ALA A 173 9.66 -3.62 13.57
C ALA A 173 8.92 -4.89 13.15
N ARG A 174 9.48 -6.08 13.47
CA ARG A 174 8.83 -7.36 13.24
C ARG A 174 7.48 -7.43 13.96
N GLN A 175 7.44 -7.14 15.27
CA GLN A 175 6.21 -7.18 16.05
C GLN A 175 5.14 -6.20 15.55
N ALA A 176 5.55 -4.99 15.14
CA ALA A 176 4.65 -3.97 14.61
C ALA A 176 3.99 -4.45 13.30
N LEU A 177 4.81 -4.92 12.36
CA LEU A 177 4.37 -5.40 11.06
C LEU A 177 3.51 -6.67 11.19
N GLU A 178 3.87 -7.57 12.10
CA GLU A 178 3.08 -8.76 12.41
C GLU A 178 1.65 -8.37 12.83
N ARG A 179 1.51 -7.45 13.79
CA ARG A 179 0.20 -6.95 14.24
C ARG A 179 -0.59 -6.32 13.09
N MET A 180 0.06 -5.48 12.28
CA MET A 180 -0.58 -4.84 11.13
C MET A 180 -1.11 -5.87 10.12
N LEU A 181 -0.29 -6.87 9.77
CA LEU A 181 -0.67 -7.93 8.83
C LEU A 181 -1.77 -8.84 9.41
N VAL A 182 -1.75 -9.10 10.72
CA VAL A 182 -2.84 -9.82 11.40
C VAL A 182 -4.17 -9.07 11.25
N TYR A 183 -4.19 -7.76 11.50
CA TYR A 183 -5.39 -6.94 11.32
C TYR A 183 -5.81 -6.83 9.85
N ALA A 184 -4.86 -6.70 8.91
CA ALA A 184 -5.16 -6.72 7.48
C ALA A 184 -5.80 -8.04 7.04
N ARG A 185 -5.27 -9.17 7.53
CA ARG A 185 -5.84 -10.50 7.27
C ARG A 185 -7.26 -10.62 7.83
N TYR A 186 -7.50 -10.15 9.05
CA TYR A 186 -8.85 -10.13 9.62
C TYR A 186 -9.81 -9.26 8.83
N ARG A 187 -9.36 -8.09 8.36
CA ARG A 187 -10.18 -7.22 7.52
C ARG A 187 -10.52 -7.88 6.19
N ALA A 188 -9.53 -8.46 5.50
CA ALA A 188 -9.75 -9.19 4.26
C ALA A 188 -10.78 -10.32 4.43
N LYS A 189 -10.65 -11.15 5.47
CA LYS A 189 -11.63 -12.19 5.82
C LYS A 189 -13.04 -11.67 6.08
N SER A 190 -13.17 -10.48 6.66
CA SER A 190 -14.48 -9.88 6.93
C SER A 190 -15.18 -9.35 5.66
N LEU A 191 -14.40 -9.12 4.59
CA LEU A 191 -14.88 -8.59 3.32
C LEU A 191 -15.18 -9.69 2.28
N GLY A 192 -14.80 -10.95 2.52
CA GLY A 192 -14.94 -12.04 1.55
C GLY A 192 -14.97 -13.44 2.14
#